data_AF-A0ABD2EYB7-F1
#
_entry.id   AF-A0ABD2EYB7-F1
#
_cell.length_a   1.000
_cell.length_b   1.000
_cell.length_c   1.000
_cell.angle_alpha   90.00
_cell.angle_beta   90.00
_cell.angle_gamma   90.00
#
_symmetry.space_group_name_H-M   'P 1'
#
loop_
_entity.id
_entity.type
_entity.pdbx_description
1 polymer ?
#
loop_
_entity_poly.entity_id
_entity_poly.type
_entity_poly.pdbx_seq_one_letter_code
_entity_poly.pdbx_strand_id
1 'polypeptide(L)'
;IRAWDRSKPLFFCPAMNTAMWEHPITVQQVGQLKAFGYVEIPCVAKKLVCGDQGLGAMAEVGTIVDKVKEVFSQDGGFQQN
;
A
#
# COMPACT_ATOMS: atom_id res chain seq x y z
N ILE A 1 10.53 9.07 -6.34
CA ILE A 1 11.11 7.92 -5.57
C ILE A 1 12.62 7.74 -5.73
N ARG A 2 13.22 7.97 -6.91
CA ARG A 2 14.65 7.61 -7.14
C ARG A 2 15.66 8.41 -6.33
N ALA A 3 15.29 9.61 -5.88
CA ALA A 3 16.05 10.45 -4.96
C ALA A 3 15.42 10.51 -3.55
N TRP A 4 14.57 9.54 -3.20
CA TRP A 4 13.96 9.48 -1.87
C TRP A 4 15.00 9.07 -0.83
N ASP A 5 14.97 9.73 0.31
CA ASP A 5 15.75 9.32 1.48
C ASP A 5 15.23 7.99 2.02
N ARG A 6 16.04 6.93 1.87
CA ARG A 6 15.67 5.56 2.23
C ARG A 6 15.60 5.32 3.74
N SER A 7 16.00 6.29 4.58
CA SER A 7 15.78 6.24 6.02
C SER A 7 14.33 6.59 6.41
N LYS A 8 13.57 7.24 5.51
CA LYS A 8 12.16 7.59 5.75
C LYS A 8 11.23 6.51 5.21
N PRO A 9 10.16 6.16 5.94
CA PRO A 9 9.21 5.17 5.46
C PRO A 9 8.54 5.66 4.16
N LEU A 10 8.38 4.76 3.21
CA LEU A 10 7.64 4.98 1.98
C LEU A 10 6.50 3.96 1.91
N PHE A 11 5.28 4.46 1.80
CA PHE A 11 4.08 3.65 1.65
C PHE A 11 3.64 3.64 0.19
N PHE A 12 3.12 2.50 -0.25
CA PHE A 12 2.42 2.43 -1.53
C PHE A 12 1.09 1.70 -1.35
N CYS A 13 0.04 2.21 -2.01
CA CYS A 13 -1.29 1.64 -1.98
C CYS A 13 -1.72 1.32 -3.43
N PRO A 14 -1.64 0.05 -3.86
CA PRO A 14 -2.01 -0.34 -5.21
C PRO A 14 -3.50 -0.09 -5.49
N ALA A 15 -3.80 0.38 -6.69
CA ALA A 15 -5.15 0.63 -7.17
C ALA A 15 -5.25 0.30 -8.66
N MET A 16 -5.83 -0.84 -9.01
CA MET A 16 -5.94 -1.32 -10.38
C MET A 16 -7.07 -2.35 -10.54
N ASN A 17 -7.44 -2.67 -11.78
CA ASN A 17 -8.38 -3.75 -12.06
C ASN A 17 -7.80 -5.12 -11.63
N THR A 18 -8.67 -6.09 -11.30
CA THR A 18 -8.31 -7.46 -10.92
C THR A 18 -7.34 -8.12 -11.89
N ALA A 19 -7.59 -8.03 -13.21
CA ALA A 19 -6.72 -8.65 -14.20
C ALA A 19 -5.31 -8.03 -14.22
N MET A 20 -5.19 -6.74 -13.89
CA MET A 20 -3.88 -6.09 -13.72
C MET A 20 -3.22 -6.55 -12.42
N TRP A 21 -3.99 -6.68 -11.34
CA TRP A 21 -3.47 -7.10 -10.04
C TRP A 21 -2.92 -8.54 -10.08
N GLU A 22 -3.64 -9.44 -10.75
CA GLU A 22 -3.27 -10.84 -10.92
C GLU A 22 -2.17 -11.06 -11.96
N HIS A 23 -1.81 -10.03 -12.72
CA HIS A 23 -0.79 -10.15 -13.76
C HIS A 23 0.59 -10.47 -13.13
N PRO A 24 1.38 -11.42 -13.69
CA PRO A 24 2.67 -11.81 -13.12
C PRO A 24 3.67 -10.65 -12.96
N ILE A 25 3.64 -9.67 -13.86
CA ILE A 25 4.48 -8.46 -13.76
C ILE A 25 4.15 -7.67 -12.48
N THR A 26 2.88 -7.55 -12.10
CA THR A 26 2.46 -6.84 -10.89
C THR A 26 3.00 -7.54 -9.65
N VAL A 27 2.92 -8.87 -9.60
CA VAL A 27 3.51 -9.68 -8.52
C VAL A 27 5.00 -9.41 -8.38
N GLN A 28 5.73 -9.39 -9.50
CA GLN A 28 7.17 -9.09 -9.51
C GLN A 28 7.48 -7.65 -9.07
N GLN A 29 6.67 -6.67 -9.47
CA GLN A 29 6.87 -5.27 -9.12
C GLN A 29 6.57 -5.01 -7.63
N VAL A 30 5.47 -5.55 -7.12
CA VAL A 30 5.14 -5.48 -5.68
C VAL A 30 6.23 -6.13 -4.85
N GLY A 31 6.73 -7.30 -5.27
CA GLY A 31 7.87 -7.97 -4.63
C GLY A 31 9.12 -7.08 -4.57
N GLN A 32 9.46 -6.40 -5.67
CA GLN A 32 10.60 -5.47 -5.70
C GLN A 32 10.41 -4.27 -4.75
N LEU A 33 9.21 -3.68 -4.71
CA LEU A 33 8.93 -2.56 -3.79
C LEU A 33 9.09 -2.99 -2.33
N LYS A 34 8.56 -4.16 -1.96
CA LYS A 34 8.71 -4.73 -0.61
C LYS A 34 10.17 -5.04 -0.28
N ALA A 35 10.92 -5.57 -1.25
CA ALA A 35 12.37 -5.82 -1.10
C ALA A 35 13.19 -4.54 -0.88
N PHE A 36 12.72 -3.36 -1.35
CA PHE A 36 13.36 -2.08 -1.06
C PHE A 36 13.10 -1.55 0.36
N GLY A 37 12.21 -2.19 1.12
CA GLY A 37 11.77 -1.76 2.44
C GLY A 37 10.52 -0.88 2.41
N TYR A 38 9.84 -0.76 1.27
CA TYR A 38 8.61 0.03 1.19
C TYR A 38 7.44 -0.73 1.81
N VAL A 39 6.56 0.03 2.47
CA VAL A 39 5.41 -0.50 3.19
C VAL A 39 4.22 -0.60 2.25
N GLU A 40 3.77 -1.82 2.01
CA GLU A 40 2.55 -2.07 1.26
C GLU A 40 1.33 -1.80 2.14
N ILE A 41 0.40 -1.01 1.62
CA ILE A 41 -0.98 -0.97 2.10
C ILE A 41 -1.80 -1.75 1.06
N PRO A 42 -2.21 -3.00 1.39
CA PRO A 42 -2.73 -3.93 0.40
C PRO A 42 -4.02 -3.41 -0.23
N CYS A 43 -4.25 -3.79 -1.48
CA CYS A 43 -5.54 -3.57 -2.11
C CYS A 43 -6.63 -4.42 -1.43
N VAL A 44 -7.88 -4.01 -1.61
CA VAL A 44 -9.06 -4.69 -1.08
C VAL A 44 -9.91 -5.24 -2.21
N ALA A 45 -10.71 -6.26 -1.89
CA ALA A 45 -11.72 -6.76 -2.81
C ALA A 45 -12.95 -5.85 -2.79
N LYS A 46 -13.40 -5.39 -3.95
CA LYS A 46 -14.66 -4.66 -4.11
C LYS A 46 -15.55 -5.31 -5.14
N LYS A 47 -16.86 -5.09 -4.99
CA LYS A 47 -17.86 -5.53 -5.97
C LYS A 47 -17.72 -4.66 -7.21
N LEU A 48 -17.42 -5.30 -8.33
CA LEU A 48 -17.33 -4.69 -9.65
C LEU A 48 -18.74 -4.37 -10.16
N VAL A 49 -18.81 -3.47 -11.14
CA VAL A 49 -20.08 -3.06 -11.77
C VAL A 49 -20.81 -4.24 -12.42
N CYS A 50 -20.09 -5.27 -12.85
CA CYS A 50 -20.65 -6.51 -13.40
C CYS A 50 -21.25 -7.46 -12.33
N GLY A 51 -21.09 -7.17 -11.04
CA GLY A 51 -21.56 -8.01 -9.94
C GLY A 51 -20.51 -8.94 -9.35
N ASP A 52 -19.40 -9.17 -10.06
CA ASP A 52 -18.27 -9.97 -9.60
C ASP A 52 -17.49 -9.27 -8.48
N GLN A 53 -16.87 -10.03 -7.58
CA GLN A 53 -15.96 -9.48 -6.57
C GLN A 53 -14.51 -9.59 -7.05
N GLY A 54 -13.82 -8.47 -7.15
CA GLY A 54 -12.46 -8.38 -7.69
C GLY A 54 -11.49 -7.72 -6.72
N LEU A 55 -10.30 -8.31 -6.56
CA LEU A 55 -9.19 -7.72 -5.80
C LEU A 55 -8.48 -6.64 -6.65
N GLY A 56 -7.89 -5.64 -6.01
CA GLY A 56 -7.13 -4.59 -6.71
C GLY A 56 -7.63 -3.17 -6.44
N ALA A 57 -8.79 -3.01 -5.79
CA ALA A 57 -9.24 -1.69 -5.37
C ALA A 57 -8.33 -1.12 -4.28
N MET A 58 -8.06 0.19 -4.33
CA MET A 58 -7.31 0.87 -3.27
C MET A 58 -7.97 0.65 -1.91
N ALA A 59 -7.16 0.52 -0.86
CA ALA A 59 -7.67 0.55 0.51
C ALA A 59 -8.43 1.87 0.77
N GLU A 60 -9.38 1.83 1.72
CA GLU A 60 -10.09 3.03 2.12
C GLU A 60 -9.14 4.07 2.73
N VAL A 61 -9.44 5.36 2.53
CA VAL A 61 -8.59 6.45 3.01
C VAL A 61 -8.35 6.36 4.52
N GLY A 62 -9.38 5.99 5.30
CA GLY A 62 -9.24 5.77 6.75
C GLY A 62 -8.19 4.71 7.07
N THR A 63 -8.26 3.56 6.40
CA THR A 63 -7.27 2.46 6.54
C THR A 63 -5.86 2.91 6.17
N ILE A 64 -5.71 3.71 5.11
CA ILE A 64 -4.41 4.26 4.71
C ILE A 64 -3.85 5.17 5.80
N VAL A 65 -4.66 6.11 6.29
CA VAL A 65 -4.26 7.07 7.34
C VAL A 65 -3.89 6.34 8.63
N ASP A 66 -4.68 5.36 9.04
CA ASP A 66 -4.43 4.58 10.25
C ASP A 66 -3.12 3.80 10.14
N LYS A 67 -2.83 3.20 8.97
CA LYS A 67 -1.58 2.49 8.76
C LYS A 67 -0.36 3.41 8.80
N VAL A 68 -0.50 4.61 8.23
CA VAL A 68 0.55 5.63 8.30
C VAL A 68 0.80 6.04 9.76
N LYS A 69 -0.26 6.36 10.51
CA LYS A 69 -0.15 6.72 11.94
C LYS A 69 0.49 5.62 12.78
N GLU A 70 0.14 4.36 12.52
CA GLU A 70 0.70 3.20 13.23
C GLU A 70 2.23 3.17 13.13
N VAL A 71 2.77 3.33 11.92
CA VAL A 71 4.23 3.32 11.68
C VAL A 71 4.90 4.54 12.33
N PHE A 72 4.32 5.74 12.18
CA PHE A 72 4.87 6.94 12.81
C PHE A 72 4.78 6.90 14.35
N SER A 73 3.86 6.14 14.92
CA SER A 73 3.74 5.96 16.38
C SER A 73 4.73 4.94 16.94
N GLN A 74 5.18 3.99 16.13
CA GLN A 74 6.20 3.01 16.51
C GLN A 74 7.62 3.60 16.45
N ASP A 75 7.83 4.64 15.62
CA ASP A 75 9.12 5.33 15.44
C ASP A 75 9.43 6.43 16.47
N GLY A 76 8.56 6.69 17.45
CA GLY A 76 8.98 7.49 18.61
C GLY A 76 7.89 8.03 19.52
N GLY A 77 8.24 8.08 20.81
CA GLY A 77 7.70 9.06 21.72
C GLY A 77 7.77 10.45 21.09
N PHE A 78 6.62 10.92 20.62
CA PHE A 78 6.35 12.34 20.52
C PHE A 78 6.02 12.78 21.95
N GLN A 79 7.00 13.35 22.66
CA GLN A 79 6.69 14.21 23.78
C GLN A 79 5.81 15.34 23.25
N GLN A 80 4.52 15.26 23.54
CA GLN A 80 3.66 16.43 23.53
C GLN A 80 4.13 17.32 24.69
N ASN A 81 4.85 18.38 24.35
CA ASN A 81 4.88 19.59 25.18
C ASN A 81 3.68 20.45 24.81
#